data_AF-A0A653EBT5-F1
#
_entry.id   AF-A0A653EBT5-F1
#
_cell.length_a   1.000
_cell.length_b   1.000
_cell.length_c   1.000
_cell.angle_alpha   90.00
_cell.angle_beta   90.00
_cell.angle_gamma   90.00
#
_symmetry.space_group_name_H-M   'P 1'
#
loop_
_entity.id
_entity.type
_entity.pdbx_description
1 polymer ?
#
loop_
_entity_poly.entity_id
_entity_poly.type
_entity_poly.pdbx_seq_one_letter_code
_entity_poly.pdbx_strand_id
1 'polypeptide(L)'
;MDGFSQALRGAAEDLRNRLTELDGEVGAMLEGWRGASGNAYTAAWELWHRGAGEVQLGLSILGGALARAGVGYQQNEAAAQQTVRAVGDV
;
A
#
# COMPACT_ATOMS: atom_id res chain seq x y z
N MET A 1 14.74 -2.98 7.02
CA MET A 1 13.86 -2.39 5.98
C MET A 1 12.84 -3.39 5.47
N ASP A 2 13.19 -4.68 5.35
CA ASP A 2 12.28 -5.74 4.88
C ASP A 2 10.98 -5.86 5.69
N GLY A 3 11.05 -5.85 7.03
CA GLY A 3 9.85 -5.92 7.87
C GLY A 3 8.88 -4.75 7.65
N PHE A 4 9.38 -3.52 7.48
CA PHE A 4 8.53 -2.36 7.17
C PHE A 4 7.95 -2.45 5.75
N SER A 5 8.73 -2.91 4.78
CA SER A 5 8.23 -3.15 3.41
C SER A 5 7.09 -4.17 3.42
N GLN A 6 7.26 -5.28 4.15
CA GLN A 6 6.22 -6.31 4.31
C GLN A 6 4.98 -5.75 5.00
N ALA A 7 5.15 -4.97 6.07
CA ALA A 7 4.04 -4.33 6.77
C ALA A 7 3.25 -3.38 5.85
N LEU A 8 3.91 -2.55 5.06
CA LEU A 8 3.24 -1.63 4.13
C LEU A 8 2.49 -2.37 3.01
N ARG A 9 3.08 -3.42 2.44
CA ARG A 9 2.42 -4.23 1.42
C ARG A 9 1.23 -4.98 1.99
N GLY A 10 1.38 -5.57 3.17
CA GLY A 10 0.27 -6.24 3.87
C GLY A 10 -0.86 -5.28 4.20
N ALA A 11 -0.55 -4.06 4.65
CA ALA A 11 -1.57 -3.02 4.88
C ALA A 11 -2.28 -2.60 3.59
N ALA A 12 -1.57 -2.51 2.46
CA ALA A 12 -2.17 -2.20 1.16
C ALA A 12 -3.11 -3.32 0.68
N GLU A 13 -2.72 -4.58 0.89
CA GLU A 13 -3.55 -5.75 0.56
C GLU A 13 -4.79 -5.86 1.44
N ASP A 14 -4.65 -5.69 2.75
CA ASP A 14 -5.76 -5.67 3.70
C ASP A 14 -6.74 -4.54 3.37
N LEU A 15 -6.23 -3.33 3.12
CA LEU A 15 -7.05 -2.19 2.71
C LEU A 15 -7.82 -2.49 1.42
N ARG A 16 -7.17 -3.03 0.39
CA ARG A 16 -7.83 -3.40 -0.86
C ARG A 16 -9.00 -4.37 -0.64
N ASN A 17 -8.80 -5.37 0.21
CA ASN A 17 -9.84 -6.37 0.49
C ASN A 17 -11.04 -5.73 1.19
N ARG A 18 -10.79 -4.89 2.21
CA ARG A 18 -11.84 -4.14 2.92
C ARG A 18 -12.59 -3.17 2.01
N LEU A 19 -11.89 -2.49 1.09
CA LEU A 19 -12.54 -1.60 0.12
C LEU A 19 -13.47 -2.38 -0.80
N THR A 20 -13.02 -3.54 -1.29
CA THR A 20 -13.86 -4.42 -2.13
C THR A 20 -15.12 -4.88 -1.40
N GLU A 21 -15.00 -5.25 -0.13
CA GLU A 21 -16.14 -5.65 0.70
C GLU A 21 -17.13 -4.48 0.87
N LEU A 22 -16.62 -3.30 1.23
CA LEU A 22 -17.44 -2.12 1.44
C LEU A 22 -18.11 -1.62 0.15
N ASP A 23 -17.45 -1.74 -1.00
CA ASP A 23 -18.06 -1.46 -2.30
C ASP A 23 -19.29 -2.35 -2.56
N GLY A 24 -19.22 -3.61 -2.17
CA GLY A 24 -20.34 -4.55 -2.26
C GLY A 24 -21.51 -4.14 -1.35
N GLU A 25 -21.22 -3.80 -0.09
CA GLU A 25 -22.22 -3.36 0.88
C GLU A 25 -22.91 -2.05 0.46
N VAL A 26 -22.13 -1.06 0.02
CA VAL A 26 -22.66 0.23 -0.42
C VAL A 26 -23.42 0.09 -1.74
N GLY A 27 -22.92 -0.74 -2.66
CA GLY A 27 -23.64 -1.07 -3.89
C GLY A 27 -25.03 -1.62 -3.61
N ALA A 28 -25.13 -2.64 -2.75
CA ALA A 28 -26.41 -3.22 -2.35
C ALA A 28 -27.35 -2.22 -1.66
N MET A 29 -26.82 -1.34 -0.81
CA MET A 29 -27.59 -0.27 -0.19
C MET A 29 -28.17 0.70 -1.24
N LEU A 30 -27.36 1.11 -2.22
CA LEU A 30 -27.75 2.09 -3.24
C LEU A 30 -28.78 1.54 -4.25
N GLU A 31 -28.89 0.22 -4.42
CA GLU A 31 -29.95 -0.37 -5.23
C GLU A 31 -31.35 -0.01 -4.72
N GLY A 32 -31.52 0.01 -3.39
CA GLY A 32 -32.76 0.33 -2.69
C GLY A 32 -32.93 1.79 -2.30
N TRP A 33 -31.83 2.56 -2.22
CA TRP A 33 -31.87 3.97 -1.82
C TRP A 33 -31.71 4.93 -3.01
N ARG A 34 -32.84 5.31 -3.59
CA ARG A 34 -32.90 6.19 -4.77
C ARG A 34 -33.50 7.56 -4.45
N GLY A 35 -33.34 8.50 -5.38
CA GLY A 35 -33.80 9.89 -5.24
C GLY A 35 -32.66 10.88 -4.98
N ALA A 36 -32.99 12.14 -4.70
CA ALA A 36 -31.99 13.20 -4.59
C ALA A 36 -30.90 12.92 -3.53
N SER A 37 -31.29 12.34 -2.39
CA SER A 37 -30.36 11.95 -1.33
C SER A 37 -29.47 10.77 -1.71
N GLY A 38 -30.02 9.74 -2.36
CA GLY A 38 -29.24 8.61 -2.88
C GLY A 38 -28.25 9.04 -3.95
N ASN A 39 -28.64 9.95 -4.85
CA ASN A 39 -27.73 10.51 -5.86
C ASN A 39 -26.60 11.34 -5.23
N ALA A 40 -26.92 12.18 -4.24
CA ALA A 40 -25.91 12.97 -3.53
C ALA A 40 -24.93 12.07 -2.76
N TYR A 41 -25.43 11.01 -2.12
CA TYR A 41 -24.59 10.03 -1.45
C TYR A 41 -23.71 9.28 -2.46
N THR A 42 -24.26 8.84 -3.61
CA THR A 42 -23.49 8.16 -4.66
C THR A 42 -22.32 9.01 -5.14
N ALA A 43 -22.53 10.31 -5.39
CA ALA A 43 -21.46 11.21 -5.79
C ALA A 43 -20.37 11.37 -4.71
N ALA A 44 -20.78 11.47 -3.44
CA ALA A 44 -19.83 11.52 -2.32
C ALA A 44 -19.06 10.19 -2.17
N TRP A 45 -19.75 9.06 -2.36
CA TRP A 45 -19.18 7.72 -2.33
C TRP A 45 -18.12 7.52 -3.42
N GLU A 46 -18.42 7.89 -4.66
CA GLU A 46 -17.46 7.80 -5.77
C GLU A 46 -16.18 8.60 -5.51
N LEU A 47 -16.32 9.81 -4.94
CA LEU A 47 -15.18 10.65 -4.57
C LEU A 47 -14.34 9.99 -3.47
N TRP A 48 -15.01 9.48 -2.42
CA TRP A 48 -14.35 8.79 -1.32
C TRP A 48 -13.63 7.53 -1.81
N HIS A 49 -14.30 6.69 -2.62
CA HIS A 49 -13.76 5.43 -3.14
C HIS A 49 -12.50 5.68 -3.99
N ARG A 50 -12.49 6.72 -4.82
CA ARG A 50 -11.29 7.13 -5.56
C ARG A 50 -10.13 7.47 -4.62
N GLY A 51 -10.38 8.31 -3.61
CA GLY A 51 -9.36 8.69 -2.63
C GLY A 51 -8.82 7.50 -1.83
N ALA A 52 -9.70 6.54 -1.48
CA ALA A 52 -9.29 5.31 -0.81
C ALA A 52 -8.38 4.44 -1.70
N GLY A 53 -8.69 4.36 -3.00
CA GLY A 53 -7.82 3.71 -3.99
C GLY A 53 -6.45 4.38 -4.12
N GLU A 54 -6.38 5.72 -4.06
CA GLU A 54 -5.11 6.46 -4.08
C GLU A 54 -4.24 6.15 -2.84
N VAL A 55 -4.85 6.05 -1.65
CA VAL A 55 -4.14 5.65 -0.42
C VAL A 55 -3.60 4.23 -0.54
N GLN A 56 -4.41 3.29 -1.01
CA GLN A 56 -4.00 1.90 -1.22
C GLN A 56 -2.81 1.81 -2.19
N LEU A 57 -2.88 2.53 -3.31
CA LEU A 57 -1.80 2.60 -4.29
C LEU A 57 -0.52 3.20 -3.69
N GLY A 58 -0.64 4.28 -2.92
CA GLY A 58 0.48 4.91 -2.23
C GLY A 58 1.21 3.97 -1.29
N LEU A 59 0.47 3.20 -0.48
CA LEU A 59 1.05 2.18 0.41
C LEU A 59 1.80 1.10 -0.36
N SER A 60 1.24 0.60 -1.46
CA SER A 60 1.90 -0.38 -2.34
C SER A 60 3.21 0.16 -2.93
N ILE A 61 3.20 1.41 -3.41
CA ILE A 61 4.39 2.07 -3.98
C ILE A 61 5.48 2.22 -2.90
N LEU A 62 5.12 2.71 -1.71
CA LEU A 62 6.05 2.91 -0.60
C LEU A 62 6.65 1.59 -0.12
N GLY A 63 5.83 0.53 0.01
CA GLY A 63 6.33 -0.82 0.30
C GLY A 63 7.26 -1.35 -0.80
N GLY A 64 6.97 -1.05 -2.07
CA GLY A 64 7.86 -1.32 -3.20
C GLY A 64 9.22 -0.63 -3.10
N ALA A 65 9.21 0.67 -2.82
CA ALA A 65 10.41 1.49 -2.68
C ALA A 65 11.28 1.03 -1.51
N LEU A 66 10.67 0.71 -0.37
CA LEU A 66 11.39 0.30 0.83
C LEU A 66 12.07 -1.08 0.68
N ALA A 67 11.43 -2.01 -0.05
CA ALA A 67 12.07 -3.27 -0.41
C ALA A 67 13.35 -3.06 -1.24
N ARG A 68 13.28 -2.20 -2.27
CA ARG A 68 14.43 -1.89 -3.13
C ARG A 68 15.55 -1.22 -2.35
N ALA A 69 15.21 -0.28 -1.47
CA ALA A 69 16.18 0.37 -0.59
C ALA A 69 16.85 -0.63 0.36
N GLY A 70 16.09 -1.57 0.92
CA GLY A 70 16.62 -2.64 1.78
C GLY A 70 17.65 -3.51 1.07
N VAL A 71 17.36 -3.95 -0.16
CA VAL A 71 18.28 -4.74 -0.98
C VAL A 71 19.57 -3.95 -1.28
N GLY A 72 19.46 -2.69 -1.68
CA GLY A 72 20.62 -1.85 -1.94
C GLY A 72 21.51 -1.66 -0.70
N TYR A 73 20.91 -1.50 0.47
CA TYR A 73 21.64 -1.36 1.73
C TYR A 73 22.39 -2.66 2.10
N GLN A 74 21.74 -3.82 1.99
CA GLN A 74 22.35 -5.12 2.27
C GLN A 74 23.54 -5.42 1.34
N GLN A 75 23.41 -5.08 0.05
CA GLN A 75 24.50 -5.25 -0.91
C GLN A 75 25.70 -4.35 -0.57
N ASN A 76 25.44 -3.11 -0.19
CA ASN A 76 26.48 -2.16 0.19
C ASN A 76 27.23 -2.61 1.46
N GLU A 77 26.50 -3.07 2.48
CA GLU A 77 27.10 -3.63 3.71
C GLU A 77 27.96 -4.86 3.41
N ALA A 78 27.50 -5.78 2.55
CA ALA A 78 28.27 -6.95 2.16
C ALA A 78 29.58 -6.58 1.45
N ALA A 79 29.53 -5.60 0.54
CA ALA A 79 30.72 -5.09 -0.15
C ALA A 79 31.70 -4.41 0.83
N ALA A 80 31.18 -3.56 1.72
CA ALA A 80 31.99 -2.88 2.73
C ALA A 80 32.68 -3.89 3.68
N GLN A 81 31.98 -4.94 4.12
CA GLN A 81 32.56 -6.00 4.94
C GLN A 81 33.69 -6.75 4.22
N GLN A 82 33.56 -7.00 2.93
CA GLN A 82 34.63 -7.61 2.13
C GLN A 82 35.85 -6.71 2.05
N THR A 83 35.67 -5.41 1.83
CA THR A 83 36.77 -4.44 1.83
C THR A 83 37.45 -4.34 3.19
N VAL A 84 36.68 -4.29 4.28
CA VAL A 84 37.23 -4.23 5.65
C VAL A 84 38.05 -5.48 5.96
N ARG A 85 37.57 -6.68 5.60
CA ARG A 85 38.33 -7.93 5.76
C ARG A 85 39.62 -7.91 4.96
N ALA A 86 39.56 -7.49 3.69
CA ALA A 86 40.73 -7.41 2.81
C ALA A 86 41.80 -6.43 3.32
N VAL A 87 41.41 -5.35 4.01
CA VAL A 87 42.35 -4.40 4.63
C VAL A 87 42.91 -4.92 5.96
N GLY A 88 42.11 -5.68 6.72
CA GLY A 88 42.54 -6.25 8.01
C GLY A 88 43.46 -7.48 7.89
N ASP A 89 43.47 -8.14 6.73
CA ASP A 89 44.35 -9.27 6.41
C ASP A 89 45.74 -8.85 5.89
N VAL A 90 46.05 -7.53 5.84
CA VAL A 90 47.34 -6.93 5.44
C VAL A 90 48.07 -6.38 6.66
#